data_AF-A0A8K0U7M0-F1
#
_entry.id   AF-A0A8K0U7M0-F1
#
_cell.length_a   1.000
_cell.length_b   1.000
_cell.length_c   1.000
_cell.angle_alpha   90.00
_cell.angle_beta   90.00
_cell.angle_gamma   90.00
#
_symmetry.space_group_name_H-M   'P 1'
#
loop_
_entity.id
_entity.type
_entity.pdbx_description
1 polymer ?
#
loop_
_entity_poly.entity_id
_entity_poly.type
_entity_poly.pdbx_seq_one_letter_code
_entity_poly.pdbx_strand_id
1 'polypeptide(L)'
;MSSSSGIFYLMGQTGTYLELASASPGTNVTTWHYTGSSAQQWNLTAYNGPSSVMYTVQNVYTSTYITYSTVENPGVFLTQSLTPFDWYFQPYENGYAISSTDTFELAWNVDQGSSGDNNPVIMYACCDVWTLYSITNTSSSSFTAAPTSATSLSPSSPTSSSNSSTSSSSSGSSTSSTNVPLIVGLSVGVTAGVIIVLGTLLWICCRRGSQHRTWGISKLLEGFKGKAAA
;
A
#
# COMPACT_ATOMS: atom_id res chain seq x y z
N MET A 1 -18.71 -1.76 1.46
CA MET A 1 -18.66 -0.92 2.66
C MET A 1 -19.46 0.35 2.39
N SER A 2 -20.31 0.77 3.33
CA SER A 2 -20.74 2.16 3.38
C SER A 2 -19.49 3.04 3.45
N SER A 3 -19.48 4.18 2.76
CA SER A 3 -18.39 5.17 2.71
C SER A 3 -18.15 5.82 4.08
N SER A 4 -17.79 5.03 5.09
CA SER A 4 -17.65 5.46 6.46
C SER A 4 -16.18 5.69 6.79
N SER A 5 -15.83 6.94 7.05
CA SER A 5 -14.56 7.30 7.69
C SER A 5 -14.48 6.74 9.11
N GLY A 6 -13.27 6.49 9.61
CA GLY A 6 -13.07 5.97 10.97
C GLY A 6 -11.65 5.49 11.23
N ILE A 7 -11.40 5.01 12.45
CA ILE A 7 -10.10 4.44 12.82
C ILE A 7 -10.16 2.92 12.73
N PHE A 8 -9.20 2.34 12.03
CA PHE A 8 -9.11 0.92 11.75
C PHE A 8 -7.73 0.35 12.05
N TYR A 9 -7.69 -0.94 12.36
CA TYR A 9 -6.51 -1.78 12.15
C TYR A 9 -6.61 -2.43 10.77
N LEU A 10 -5.51 -2.47 10.02
CA LEU A 10 -5.43 -3.10 8.71
C LEU A 10 -4.55 -4.35 8.84
N MET A 11 -5.15 -5.53 8.73
CA MET A 11 -4.44 -6.81 8.81
C MET A 11 -4.19 -7.34 7.40
N GLY A 12 -2.94 -7.61 7.06
CA GLY A 12 -2.58 -8.27 5.81
C GLY A 12 -2.93 -9.76 5.85
N GLN A 13 -2.97 -10.41 4.67
CA GLN A 13 -3.27 -11.83 4.53
C GLN A 13 -2.34 -12.74 5.35
N THR A 14 -1.14 -12.26 5.69
CA THR A 14 -0.13 -12.97 6.48
C THR A 14 -0.42 -12.99 7.99
N GLY A 15 -1.46 -12.27 8.45
CA GLY A 15 -1.86 -12.20 9.86
C GLY A 15 -1.16 -11.11 10.67
N THR A 16 -0.30 -10.32 10.03
CA THR A 16 0.32 -9.12 10.62
C THR A 16 -0.46 -7.86 10.27
N TYR A 17 -0.23 -6.81 11.04
CA TYR A 17 -0.94 -5.54 10.99
C TYR A 17 -0.05 -4.46 10.39
N LEU A 18 -0.65 -3.59 9.59
CA LEU A 18 0.03 -2.44 9.01
C LEU A 18 0.53 -1.52 10.13
N GLU A 19 1.82 -1.19 10.10
CA GLU A 19 2.50 -0.40 11.11
C GLU A 19 3.41 0.65 10.48
N LEU A 20 3.56 1.77 11.19
CA LEU A 20 4.55 2.79 10.88
C LEU A 20 5.46 3.04 12.09
N ALA A 21 6.69 2.53 12.01
CA ALA A 21 7.62 2.52 13.15
C ALA A 21 8.22 3.90 13.51
N SER A 22 8.12 4.91 12.63
CA SER A 22 8.72 6.23 12.84
C SER A 22 7.94 7.34 12.12
N ALA A 23 8.06 8.58 12.59
CA ALA A 23 7.51 9.79 11.95
C ALA A 23 8.45 10.46 10.92
N SER A 24 9.65 9.92 10.71
CA SER A 24 10.62 10.49 9.75
C SER A 24 10.15 10.35 8.29
N PRO A 25 9.98 11.44 7.52
CA PRO A 25 9.54 11.39 6.13
C PRO A 25 10.29 10.35 5.29
N GLY A 26 9.57 9.61 4.43
CA GLY A 26 10.16 8.54 3.63
C GLY A 26 10.38 7.21 4.37
N THR A 27 10.06 7.12 5.66
CA THR A 27 10.03 5.82 6.37
C THR A 27 9.07 4.87 5.66
N ASN A 28 9.52 3.64 5.44
CA ASN A 28 8.71 2.58 4.86
C ASN A 28 7.56 2.19 5.79
N VAL A 29 6.40 1.94 5.19
CA VAL A 29 5.30 1.28 5.88
C VAL A 29 5.62 -0.22 5.94
N THR A 30 5.47 -0.83 7.10
CA THR A 30 5.76 -2.25 7.31
C THR A 30 4.57 -2.97 7.92
N THR A 31 4.69 -4.28 8.11
CA THR A 31 3.74 -5.06 8.91
C THR A 31 4.38 -5.56 10.19
N TRP A 32 3.61 -5.67 11.26
CA TRP A 32 4.05 -6.18 12.55
C TRP A 32 2.95 -6.99 13.23
N HIS A 33 3.28 -7.90 14.15
CA HIS A 33 2.28 -8.58 14.96
C HIS A 33 1.41 -7.57 15.74
N TYR A 34 0.18 -7.97 16.09
CA TYR A 34 -0.74 -7.07 16.77
C TYR A 34 -0.19 -6.62 18.12
N THR A 35 -0.08 -5.30 18.30
CA THR A 35 0.27 -4.67 19.58
C THR A 35 -0.86 -3.77 20.09
N GLY A 36 -1.79 -3.36 19.21
CA GLY A 36 -2.85 -2.39 19.52
C GLY A 36 -2.37 -0.95 19.64
N SER A 37 -1.07 -0.69 19.45
CA SER A 37 -0.45 0.63 19.56
C SER A 37 -1.02 1.60 18.53
N SER A 38 -0.92 2.92 18.79
CA SER A 38 -1.34 3.95 17.84
C SER A 38 -0.56 3.92 16.52
N ALA A 39 0.62 3.31 16.49
CA ALA A 39 1.39 3.11 15.26
C ALA A 39 0.74 2.12 14.29
N GLN A 40 -0.17 1.26 14.78
CA GLN A 40 -0.96 0.30 14.01
C GLN A 40 -2.39 0.79 13.70
N GLN A 41 -2.74 2.00 14.15
CA GLN A 41 -4.07 2.57 13.97
C GLN A 41 -4.06 3.55 12.80
N TRP A 42 -5.05 3.41 11.92
CA TRP A 42 -5.14 4.17 10.68
C TRP A 42 -6.50 4.85 10.59
N ASN A 43 -6.49 6.18 10.53
CA ASN A 43 -7.67 6.98 10.26
C ASN A 43 -7.92 7.00 8.75
N LEU A 44 -8.98 6.31 8.32
CA LEU A 44 -9.45 6.30 6.95
C LEU A 44 -10.46 7.43 6.78
N THR A 45 -10.17 8.38 5.90
CA THR A 45 -11.11 9.46 5.57
C THR A 45 -11.61 9.28 4.15
N ALA A 46 -12.90 8.98 4.00
CA ALA A 46 -13.54 8.83 2.70
C ALA A 46 -13.63 10.18 1.98
N TYR A 47 -13.32 10.16 0.70
CA TYR A 47 -13.49 11.26 -0.24
C TYR A 47 -14.30 10.75 -1.44
N ASN A 48 -15.36 11.49 -1.80
CA ASN A 48 -16.17 11.16 -2.97
C ASN A 48 -15.47 11.70 -4.21
N GLY A 49 -14.71 10.84 -4.88
CA GLY A 49 -14.19 11.11 -6.21
C GLY A 49 -15.32 11.11 -7.26
N PRO A 50 -15.00 11.50 -8.52
CA PRO A 50 -15.99 11.57 -9.59
C PRO A 50 -16.59 10.21 -9.97
N SER A 51 -15.81 9.13 -9.83
CA SER A 51 -16.20 7.79 -10.29
C SER A 51 -16.27 6.73 -9.18
N SER A 52 -15.56 6.95 -8.07
CA SER A 52 -15.42 5.99 -6.98
C SER A 52 -15.13 6.69 -5.66
N VAL A 53 -15.42 6.00 -4.55
CA VAL A 53 -14.99 6.44 -3.22
C VAL A 53 -13.50 6.16 -3.07
N MET A 54 -12.75 7.20 -2.74
CA MET A 54 -11.32 7.15 -2.45
C MET A 54 -11.12 7.40 -0.96
N TYR A 55 -9.98 6.99 -0.41
CA TYR A 55 -9.66 7.18 0.99
C TYR A 55 -8.27 7.77 1.13
N THR A 56 -8.10 8.71 2.06
CA THR A 56 -6.78 8.99 2.62
C THR A 56 -6.53 8.06 3.79
N VAL A 57 -5.30 7.56 3.92
CA VAL A 57 -4.90 6.62 4.97
C VAL A 57 -3.88 7.30 5.86
N GLN A 58 -4.32 7.84 6.99
CA GLN A 58 -3.48 8.59 7.92
C GLN A 58 -3.12 7.74 9.14
N ASN A 59 -1.84 7.65 9.50
CA ASN A 59 -1.41 7.00 10.72
C ASN A 59 -1.79 7.85 11.95
N VAL A 60 -2.39 7.25 12.96
CA VAL A 60 -2.83 7.96 14.18
C VAL A 60 -1.65 8.43 15.03
N TYR A 61 -0.56 7.67 15.09
CA TYR A 61 0.62 8.02 15.91
C TYR A 61 1.39 9.21 15.33
N THR A 62 1.66 9.22 14.02
CA THR A 62 2.52 10.22 13.37
C THR A 62 1.74 11.35 12.71
N SER A 63 0.43 11.21 12.52
CA SER A 63 -0.41 12.11 11.70
C SER A 63 0.05 12.25 10.24
N THR A 64 0.84 11.29 9.73
CA THR A 64 1.29 11.25 8.32
C THR A 64 0.43 10.30 7.49
N TYR A 65 0.46 10.46 6.17
CA TYR A 65 -0.30 9.67 5.22
C TYR A 65 0.57 8.61 4.53
N ILE A 66 -0.02 7.47 4.20
CA ILE A 66 0.64 6.50 3.30
C ILE A 66 0.63 7.07 1.89
N THR A 67 1.80 7.10 1.25
CA THR A 67 2.00 7.51 -0.14
C THR A 67 2.78 6.45 -0.92
N TYR A 68 2.79 6.61 -2.24
CA TYR A 68 3.60 5.83 -3.16
C TYR A 68 4.18 6.76 -4.24
N SER A 69 5.44 6.53 -4.60
CA SER A 69 6.08 7.25 -5.70
C SER A 69 5.76 6.55 -7.02
N THR A 70 5.03 7.22 -7.89
CA THR A 70 4.61 6.70 -9.22
C THR A 70 5.75 6.64 -10.24
N VAL A 71 6.96 7.03 -9.86
CA VAL A 71 8.06 7.24 -10.82
C VAL A 71 8.80 5.93 -11.15
N GLU A 72 8.51 4.82 -10.47
CA GLU A 72 9.29 3.59 -10.61
C GLU A 72 8.44 2.30 -10.70
N ASN A 73 9.01 1.32 -11.42
CA ASN A 73 8.62 -0.09 -11.65
C ASN A 73 7.86 -0.77 -10.48
N PRO A 74 7.13 -1.88 -10.71
CA PRO A 74 6.49 -2.62 -9.60
C PRO A 74 7.53 -3.04 -8.55
N GLY A 75 7.13 -3.02 -7.28
CA GLY A 75 7.97 -3.31 -6.13
C GLY A 75 8.45 -2.09 -5.35
N VAL A 76 7.91 -0.88 -5.59
CA VAL A 76 8.25 0.29 -4.77
C VAL A 76 7.60 0.17 -3.40
N PHE A 77 8.38 0.46 -2.37
CA PHE A 77 7.90 0.56 -1.00
C PHE A 77 6.86 1.67 -0.85
N LEU A 78 5.81 1.36 -0.09
CA LEU A 78 4.95 2.38 0.48
C LEU A 78 5.74 3.14 1.55
N THR A 79 5.62 4.45 1.53
CA THR A 79 6.32 5.33 2.46
C THR A 79 5.34 6.31 3.07
N GLN A 80 5.75 6.99 4.14
CA GLN A 80 4.94 8.08 4.71
C GLN A 80 5.20 9.44 4.05
N SER A 81 4.16 10.26 3.99
CA SER A 81 4.19 11.66 3.57
C SER A 81 3.36 12.56 4.49
N LEU A 82 3.68 13.86 4.50
CA LEU A 82 2.84 14.89 5.10
C LEU A 82 1.67 15.29 4.18
N THR A 83 1.78 15.00 2.89
CA THR A 83 0.72 15.26 1.91
C THR A 83 -0.26 14.08 1.86
N PRO A 84 -1.58 14.33 1.90
CA PRO A 84 -2.57 13.31 1.66
C PRO A 84 -2.38 12.64 0.30
N PHE A 85 -2.68 11.34 0.24
CA PHE A 85 -2.67 10.55 -0.98
C PHE A 85 -3.96 9.72 -1.02
N ASP A 86 -4.57 9.66 -2.19
CA ASP A 86 -5.85 9.00 -2.38
C ASP A 86 -5.66 7.54 -2.78
N TRP A 87 -6.39 6.66 -2.08
CA TRP A 87 -6.36 5.21 -2.27
C TRP A 87 -7.74 4.68 -2.62
N TYR A 88 -7.80 3.81 -3.62
CA TYR A 88 -8.98 3.04 -3.97
C TYR A 88 -9.03 1.75 -3.17
N PHE A 89 -10.23 1.43 -2.66
CA PHE A 89 -10.51 0.20 -1.92
C PHE A 89 -11.54 -0.61 -2.70
N GLN A 90 -11.18 -1.82 -3.13
CA GLN A 90 -12.08 -2.73 -3.83
C GLN A 90 -12.28 -4.00 -3.01
N PRO A 91 -13.53 -4.43 -2.75
CA PRO A 91 -13.79 -5.73 -2.14
C PRO A 91 -13.11 -6.84 -2.95
N TYR A 92 -12.27 -7.65 -2.28
CA TYR A 92 -11.52 -8.73 -2.90
C TYR A 92 -11.46 -9.89 -1.90
N GLU A 93 -12.00 -11.05 -2.31
CA GLU A 93 -12.21 -12.22 -1.44
C GLU A 93 -12.94 -11.87 -0.14
N ASN A 94 -12.28 -12.04 1.01
CA ASN A 94 -12.79 -11.77 2.35
C ASN A 94 -12.29 -10.45 2.94
N GLY A 95 -11.70 -9.58 2.13
CA GLY A 95 -11.20 -8.27 2.55
C GLY A 95 -11.19 -7.27 1.40
N TYR A 96 -10.11 -6.51 1.29
CA TYR A 96 -9.95 -5.43 0.32
C TYR A 96 -8.60 -5.52 -0.38
N ALA A 97 -8.62 -5.27 -1.69
CA ALA A 97 -7.45 -4.79 -2.40
C ALA A 97 -7.37 -3.27 -2.24
N ILE A 98 -6.17 -2.74 -2.09
CA ILE A 98 -5.91 -1.30 -1.93
C ILE A 98 -4.95 -0.86 -3.03
N SER A 99 -5.32 0.16 -3.82
CA SER A 99 -4.54 0.62 -4.98
C SER A 99 -4.54 2.14 -5.13
N SER A 100 -3.53 2.68 -5.81
CA SER A 100 -3.47 4.09 -6.19
C SER A 100 -4.31 4.41 -7.44
N THR A 101 -4.79 3.39 -8.16
CA THR A 101 -5.64 3.53 -9.35
C THR A 101 -6.91 2.70 -9.21
N ASP A 102 -7.95 3.06 -9.98
CA ASP A 102 -9.21 2.32 -10.03
C ASP A 102 -9.14 1.04 -10.89
N THR A 103 -8.05 0.86 -11.63
CA THR A 103 -7.78 -0.35 -12.43
C THR A 103 -7.16 -1.49 -11.62
N PHE A 104 -6.62 -1.20 -10.43
CA PHE A 104 -5.94 -2.17 -9.57
C PHE A 104 -4.83 -2.97 -10.28
N GLU A 105 -4.14 -2.36 -11.25
CA GLU A 105 -2.97 -2.99 -11.91
C GLU A 105 -1.86 -3.30 -10.91
N LEU A 106 -1.67 -2.40 -9.94
CA LEU A 106 -0.82 -2.56 -8.78
C LEU A 106 -1.65 -2.39 -7.52
N ALA A 107 -1.38 -3.19 -6.50
CA ALA A 107 -2.02 -3.08 -5.19
C ALA A 107 -1.01 -3.24 -4.06
N TRP A 108 -1.45 -2.94 -2.83
CA TRP A 108 -0.66 -3.15 -1.63
C TRP A 108 -0.38 -4.64 -1.42
N ASN A 109 0.89 -4.99 -1.32
CA ASN A 109 1.36 -6.34 -1.03
C ASN A 109 2.41 -6.30 0.09
N VAL A 110 2.47 -7.34 0.91
CA VAL A 110 3.57 -7.58 1.84
C VAL A 110 4.73 -8.15 1.04
N ASP A 111 5.91 -7.52 1.09
CA ASP A 111 7.06 -8.00 0.33
C ASP A 111 7.38 -9.46 0.70
N GLN A 112 7.56 -10.28 -0.33
CA GLN A 112 7.71 -11.73 -0.26
C GLN A 112 6.58 -12.50 0.45
N GLY A 113 5.47 -11.87 0.85
CA GLY A 113 4.36 -12.50 1.56
C GLY A 113 4.76 -13.11 2.91
N SER A 114 5.76 -12.54 3.57
CA SER A 114 6.26 -13.03 4.87
C SER A 114 5.26 -12.77 6.00
N SER A 115 5.13 -13.73 6.92
CA SER A 115 4.32 -13.60 8.15
C SER A 115 5.10 -13.18 9.39
N GLY A 116 6.39 -12.85 9.22
CA GLY A 116 7.21 -12.30 10.30
C GLY A 116 6.88 -10.83 10.60
N ASP A 117 7.67 -10.20 11.48
CA ASP A 117 7.58 -8.77 11.72
C ASP A 117 8.47 -7.98 10.75
N ASN A 118 8.20 -6.67 10.65
CA ASN A 118 8.99 -5.71 9.88
C ASN A 118 9.06 -5.97 8.36
N ASN A 119 8.05 -6.62 7.78
CA ASN A 119 8.02 -6.81 6.33
C ASN A 119 7.55 -5.51 5.66
N PRO A 120 8.28 -4.97 4.69
CA PRO A 120 7.84 -3.80 3.95
C PRO A 120 6.54 -4.06 3.18
N VAL A 121 5.70 -3.04 3.08
CA VAL A 121 4.56 -3.05 2.16
C VAL A 121 4.96 -2.36 0.87
N ILE A 122 4.66 -2.98 -0.26
CA ILE A 122 5.03 -2.55 -1.60
C ILE A 122 3.80 -2.42 -2.50
N MET A 123 3.91 -1.60 -3.55
CA MET A 123 2.99 -1.67 -4.68
C MET A 123 3.47 -2.76 -5.64
N TYR A 124 2.68 -3.81 -5.81
CA TYR A 124 3.02 -4.93 -6.69
C TYR A 124 1.81 -5.41 -7.49
N ALA A 125 2.07 -6.15 -8.57
CA ALA A 125 1.01 -6.68 -9.41
C ALA A 125 0.21 -7.75 -8.67
N CYS A 126 -1.12 -7.73 -8.82
CA CYS A 126 -2.06 -8.55 -8.06
C CYS A 126 -2.12 -8.15 -6.57
N CYS A 127 -3.01 -8.78 -5.84
CA CYS A 127 -3.55 -8.22 -4.61
C CYS A 127 -3.36 -9.19 -3.44
N ASP A 128 -2.61 -8.76 -2.44
CA ASP A 128 -2.82 -9.26 -1.09
C ASP A 128 -4.16 -8.73 -0.56
N VAL A 129 -4.80 -9.55 0.26
CA VAL A 129 -6.06 -9.18 0.91
C VAL A 129 -5.77 -8.45 2.21
N TRP A 130 -6.39 -7.28 2.39
CA TRP A 130 -6.35 -6.51 3.62
C TRP A 130 -7.71 -6.56 4.33
N THR A 131 -7.71 -7.00 5.57
CA THR A 131 -8.90 -7.03 6.43
C THR A 131 -8.91 -5.80 7.34
N LEU A 132 -10.02 -5.07 7.36
CA LEU A 132 -10.20 -3.86 8.16
C LEU A 132 -10.96 -4.20 9.44
N TYR A 133 -10.36 -3.91 10.59
CA TYR A 133 -11.01 -4.04 11.90
C TYR A 133 -11.25 -2.64 12.48
N SER A 134 -12.51 -2.25 12.62
CA SER A 134 -12.86 -0.95 13.19
C SER A 134 -12.55 -0.90 14.69
N ILE A 135 -11.89 0.17 15.13
CA ILE A 135 -11.60 0.45 16.55
C ILE A 135 -12.77 1.20 17.18
N THR A 136 -13.38 2.08 16.40
CA THR A 136 -14.47 2.94 16.85
C THR A 136 -15.79 2.27 16.51
N ASN A 137 -16.34 1.58 17.50
CA ASN A 137 -17.77 1.26 17.55
C ASN A 137 -18.55 2.55 17.87
N THR A 138 -18.33 3.63 17.10
CA THR A 138 -19.05 4.88 17.29
C THR A 138 -20.46 4.63 16.79
N SER A 139 -21.31 4.21 17.71
CA SER A 139 -22.76 4.27 17.57
C SER A 139 -23.07 5.65 17.01
N SER A 140 -23.52 5.68 15.76
CA SER A 140 -23.71 6.88 14.97
C SER A 140 -24.75 7.75 15.66
N SER A 141 -24.31 8.73 16.44
CA SER A 141 -25.16 9.85 16.81
C SER A 141 -25.24 10.73 15.58
N SER A 142 -26.40 10.68 14.93
CA SER A 142 -26.78 11.51 13.79
C SER A 142 -26.66 13.00 14.16
N PHE A 143 -25.57 13.64 13.76
CA PHE A 143 -25.48 15.09 13.80
C PHE A 143 -26.41 15.68 12.73
N THR A 144 -27.53 16.22 13.19
CA THR A 144 -28.40 17.07 12.37
C THR A 144 -27.67 18.40 12.20
N ALA A 145 -27.00 18.58 11.07
CA ALA A 145 -26.32 19.83 10.75
C ALA A 145 -27.36 20.93 10.49
N ALA A 146 -27.39 21.95 11.36
CA ALA A 146 -28.09 23.20 11.08
C ALA A 146 -27.26 24.03 10.08
N PRO A 147 -27.90 24.72 9.11
CA PRO A 147 -27.19 25.56 8.15
C PRO A 147 -26.85 26.91 8.80
N THR A 148 -25.55 27.17 9.02
CA THR A 148 -25.07 28.50 9.42
C THR A 148 -24.43 29.18 8.21
N SER A 149 -25.10 30.21 7.69
CA SER A 149 -24.57 31.08 6.66
C SER A 149 -23.32 31.82 7.15
N ALA A 150 -22.21 31.71 6.44
CA ALA A 150 -21.00 32.48 6.73
C ALA A 150 -20.75 33.52 5.62
N THR A 151 -20.67 34.76 6.07
CA THR A 151 -20.39 36.00 5.34
C THR A 151 -18.94 36.05 4.86
N SER A 152 -18.76 36.48 3.62
CA SER A 152 -17.49 36.75 2.94
C SER A 152 -16.73 37.95 3.53
N LEU A 153 -15.44 37.79 3.82
CA LEU A 153 -14.49 38.92 3.93
C LEU A 153 -13.12 38.56 3.35
N SER A 154 -12.57 39.54 2.62
CA SER A 154 -11.42 39.53 1.70
C SER A 154 -10.04 39.18 2.31
N PRO A 155 -9.08 38.72 1.48
CA PRO A 155 -7.67 38.63 1.86
C PRO A 155 -6.88 39.91 1.56
N SER A 156 -6.02 40.30 2.51
CA SER A 156 -5.02 41.36 2.38
C SER A 156 -3.63 40.76 2.17
N SER A 157 -2.90 41.29 1.19
CA SER A 157 -1.53 40.93 0.81
C SER A 157 -0.48 41.29 1.87
N PRO A 158 0.64 40.55 1.93
CA PRO A 158 1.92 41.17 2.25
C PRO A 158 2.98 40.96 1.17
N THR A 159 3.56 42.09 0.76
CA THR A 159 4.76 42.23 -0.06
C THR A 159 5.99 42.14 0.84
N SER A 160 6.93 41.23 0.53
CA SER A 160 8.27 41.22 1.13
C SER A 160 9.34 40.99 0.08
N SER A 161 10.05 42.06 -0.22
CA SER A 161 11.34 42.11 -0.92
C SER A 161 12.49 41.64 -0.01
N SER A 162 13.53 41.01 -0.58
CA SER A 162 14.93 41.52 -0.62
C SER A 162 16.02 40.43 -0.54
N ASN A 163 16.85 40.42 -1.59
CA ASN A 163 18.33 40.39 -1.66
C ASN A 163 19.25 39.34 -0.98
N SER A 164 20.40 39.21 -1.66
CA SER A 164 21.76 38.78 -1.27
C SER A 164 22.09 37.30 -1.57
N SER A 165 22.80 37.01 -2.68
CA SER A 165 24.26 37.05 -2.90
C SER A 165 25.05 36.05 -2.04
N THR A 166 25.78 35.12 -2.66
CA THR A 166 27.27 35.07 -2.71
C THR A 166 27.78 33.67 -3.10
N SER A 167 28.80 33.72 -3.93
CA SER A 167 29.71 32.71 -4.49
C SER A 167 30.50 31.83 -3.51
N SER A 168 30.88 30.63 -3.95
CA SER A 168 32.24 30.01 -3.90
C SER A 168 32.12 28.50 -4.22
N SER A 169 32.63 27.98 -5.33
CA SER A 169 34.03 27.60 -5.62
C SER A 169 34.65 26.65 -4.59
N SER A 170 34.69 25.35 -4.90
CA SER A 170 35.82 24.49 -4.52
C SER A 170 35.94 23.29 -5.46
N SER A 171 36.94 23.39 -6.32
CA SER A 171 37.64 22.32 -7.02
C SER A 171 38.14 21.23 -6.06
N GLY A 172 37.86 19.97 -6.39
CA GLY A 172 38.40 18.80 -5.70
C GLY A 172 38.71 17.70 -6.70
N SER A 173 39.90 17.78 -7.30
CA SER A 173 40.52 16.75 -8.12
C SER A 173 40.98 15.58 -7.25
N SER A 174 40.59 14.35 -7.58
CA SER A 174 41.25 13.13 -7.09
C SER A 174 41.10 12.01 -8.12
N THR A 175 42.15 11.84 -8.91
CA THR A 175 42.51 10.63 -9.66
C THR A 175 42.71 9.44 -8.73
N SER A 176 42.09 8.29 -9.01
CA SER A 176 42.66 6.99 -8.59
C SER A 176 42.22 5.83 -9.49
N SER A 177 43.16 5.43 -10.33
CA SER A 177 43.54 4.04 -10.66
C SER A 177 42.44 3.01 -10.95
N THR A 178 42.35 2.66 -12.23
CA THR A 178 41.89 1.38 -12.78
C THR A 178 42.59 0.19 -12.13
N ASN A 179 41.81 -0.67 -11.47
CA ASN A 179 42.17 -2.05 -11.23
C ASN A 179 41.21 -2.91 -12.06
N VAL A 180 41.74 -3.49 -13.15
CA VAL A 180 41.08 -4.50 -13.97
C VAL A 180 41.46 -5.86 -13.37
N PRO A 181 40.53 -6.61 -12.75
CA PRO A 181 40.76 -8.01 -12.49
C PRO A 181 40.48 -8.83 -13.75
N LEU A 182 41.52 -9.57 -14.13
CA LEU A 182 41.60 -10.61 -15.13
C LEU A 182 40.40 -11.58 -15.01
N ILE A 183 39.48 -11.59 -15.99
CA ILE A 183 38.40 -12.59 -16.09
C ILE A 183 39.00 -13.87 -16.65
N VAL A 184 39.32 -14.81 -15.77
CA VAL A 184 39.67 -16.18 -16.12
C VAL A 184 38.58 -17.12 -15.59
N GLY A 185 37.83 -17.69 -16.53
CA GLY A 185 37.25 -19.03 -16.47
C GLY A 185 36.14 -19.30 -15.45
N LEU A 186 34.98 -19.75 -15.94
CA LEU A 186 34.31 -21.00 -15.50
C LEU A 186 33.10 -21.28 -16.40
N SER A 187 33.38 -21.89 -17.55
CA SER A 187 32.40 -22.52 -18.44
C SER A 187 31.87 -23.83 -17.85
N VAL A 188 31.15 -23.78 -16.73
CA VAL A 188 30.38 -24.90 -16.15
C VAL A 188 28.99 -24.46 -15.63
N GLY A 189 28.61 -23.19 -15.78
CA GLY A 189 27.38 -22.63 -15.18
C GLY A 189 26.07 -22.79 -15.97
N VAL A 190 26.09 -23.37 -17.17
CA VAL A 190 24.89 -23.39 -18.04
C VAL A 190 23.86 -24.42 -17.55
N THR A 191 24.29 -25.57 -17.04
CA THR A 191 23.36 -26.63 -16.63
C THR A 191 22.61 -26.30 -15.33
N ALA A 192 23.28 -25.66 -14.36
CA ALA A 192 22.64 -25.25 -13.12
C ALA A 192 21.67 -24.07 -13.32
N GLY A 193 22.02 -23.11 -14.18
CA GLY A 193 21.14 -21.98 -14.51
C GLY A 193 19.82 -22.41 -15.15
N VAL A 194 19.86 -23.39 -16.07
CA VAL A 194 18.65 -23.89 -16.74
C VAL A 194 17.71 -24.61 -15.76
N ILE A 195 18.25 -25.38 -14.79
CA ILE A 195 17.41 -26.06 -13.78
C ILE A 195 16.72 -25.04 -12.86
N ILE A 196 17.41 -23.98 -12.45
CA ILE A 196 16.82 -22.93 -11.61
C ILE A 196 15.72 -22.18 -12.37
N VAL A 197 15.96 -21.82 -13.64
CA VAL A 197 14.97 -21.11 -14.48
C VAL A 197 13.74 -21.98 -14.77
N LEU A 198 13.93 -23.28 -15.07
CA LEU A 198 12.81 -24.19 -15.28
C LEU A 198 12.05 -24.45 -13.97
N GLY A 199 12.75 -24.54 -12.84
CA GLY A 199 12.15 -24.69 -11.51
C GLY A 199 11.30 -23.50 -11.11
N THR A 200 11.77 -22.26 -11.34
CA THR A 200 10.99 -21.05 -11.05
C THR A 200 9.80 -20.90 -11.99
N LEU A 201 9.95 -21.20 -13.28
CA LEU A 201 8.83 -21.19 -14.24
C LEU A 201 7.77 -22.23 -13.89
N LEU A 202 8.16 -23.46 -13.54
CA LEU A 202 7.24 -24.49 -13.07
C LEU A 202 6.52 -24.07 -11.78
N TRP A 203 7.23 -23.48 -10.82
CA TRP A 203 6.61 -22.99 -9.58
C TRP A 203 5.59 -21.89 -9.84
N ILE A 204 5.91 -20.90 -10.68
CA ILE A 204 4.99 -19.81 -11.05
C ILE A 204 3.75 -20.37 -11.78
N CYS A 205 3.93 -21.30 -12.72
CA CYS A 205 2.82 -21.93 -13.44
C CYS A 205 1.93 -22.77 -12.52
N CYS A 206 2.52 -23.55 -11.61
CA CYS A 206 1.78 -24.36 -10.63
C CYS A 206 1.02 -23.48 -9.61
N ARG A 207 1.61 -22.37 -9.17
CA ARG A 207 0.96 -21.42 -8.26
C ARG A 207 -0.25 -20.74 -8.91
N ARG A 208 -0.18 -20.42 -10.21
CA ARG A 208 -1.33 -19.90 -10.98
C ARG A 208 -2.43 -20.93 -11.21
N GLY A 209 -2.10 -22.21 -11.40
CA GLY A 209 -3.09 -23.26 -11.67
C GLY A 209 -3.98 -23.62 -10.48
N SER A 210 -3.49 -23.44 -9.24
CA SER A 210 -4.25 -23.79 -8.03
C SER A 210 -5.47 -22.87 -7.80
N GLN A 211 -5.41 -21.63 -8.28
CA GLN A 211 -6.48 -20.63 -8.15
C GLN A 211 -7.73 -20.94 -9.02
N HIS A 212 -7.60 -21.77 -10.06
CA HIS A 212 -8.73 -22.08 -10.95
C HIS A 212 -9.61 -23.26 -10.50
N ARG A 213 -9.20 -24.03 -9.48
CA ARG A 213 -9.95 -25.23 -9.05
C ARG A 213 -11.03 -24.97 -8.00
N THR A 214 -11.05 -23.82 -7.35
CA THR A 214 -12.07 -23.47 -6.35
C THR A 214 -13.32 -22.82 -6.96
N TRP A 215 -13.25 -22.29 -8.18
CA TRP A 215 -14.41 -21.68 -8.85
C TRP A 215 -15.42 -22.68 -9.43
N GLY A 216 -15.04 -23.97 -9.56
CA GLY A 216 -15.89 -25.01 -10.16
C GLY A 216 -16.85 -25.72 -9.20
N ILE A 217 -16.58 -25.70 -7.89
CA ILE A 217 -17.37 -26.48 -6.91
C ILE A 217 -18.52 -25.65 -6.31
N SER A 218 -18.37 -24.32 -6.23
CA SER A 218 -19.42 -23.44 -5.70
C SER A 218 -20.68 -23.41 -6.58
N LYS A 219 -20.54 -23.50 -7.91
CA LYS A 219 -21.71 -23.58 -8.83
C LYS A 219 -22.45 -24.92 -8.79
N LEU A 220 -21.86 -26.01 -8.29
CA LEU A 220 -22.54 -27.31 -8.19
C LEU A 220 -23.38 -27.44 -6.91
N LEU A 221 -23.06 -26.71 -5.84
CA LEU A 221 -23.83 -26.75 -4.59
C LEU A 221 -25.05 -25.82 -4.58
N GLU A 222 -25.07 -24.75 -5.38
CA GLU A 222 -26.24 -23.88 -5.53
C GLU A 222 -27.37 -24.55 -6.34
N GLY A 223 -27.06 -25.52 -7.20
CA GLY A 223 -28.04 -26.27 -7.98
C GLY A 223 -28.89 -27.26 -7.17
N PHE A 224 -28.47 -27.67 -5.98
CA PHE A 224 -29.16 -28.68 -5.18
C PHE A 224 -30.18 -28.13 -4.16
N LYS A 225 -30.16 -26.84 -3.84
CA LYS A 225 -31.14 -26.23 -2.91
C LYS A 225 -32.49 -25.90 -3.56
N GLY A 226 -32.61 -25.95 -4.88
CA GLY A 226 -33.83 -25.56 -5.61
C GLY A 226 -34.90 -26.65 -5.79
N LYS A 227 -34.71 -27.88 -5.28
CA LYS A 227 -35.58 -29.03 -5.63
C LYS A 227 -36.26 -29.75 -4.46
N ALA A 228 -36.31 -29.16 -3.28
CA ALA A 228 -36.96 -29.74 -2.09
C ALA A 228 -38.24 -29.00 -1.65
N ALA A 229 -38.84 -28.19 -2.52
CA ALA A 229 -40.13 -27.53 -2.26
C ALA A 229 -41.04 -27.65 -3.48
N ALA A 230 -41.56 -28.86 -3.70
CA ALA A 230 -42.73 -29.14 -4.54
C ALA A 230 -43.40 -30.41 -4.02
#